data_AF-A0A4R0IK86-F1
#
_entry.id   AF-A0A4R0IK86-F1
#
_cell.length_a   1.000
_cell.length_b   1.000
_cell.length_c   1.000
_cell.angle_alpha   90.00
_cell.angle_beta   90.00
_cell.angle_gamma   90.00
#
_symmetry.space_group_name_H-M   'P 1'
#
loop_
_entity.id
_entity.type
_entity.pdbx_description
1 polymer ?
#
loop_
_entity_poly.entity_id
_entity_poly.type
_entity_poly.pdbx_seq_one_letter_code
_entity_poly.pdbx_strand_id
1 'polypeptide(L)'
;MTDLATDRRLQVAPVALVEIPEDPAQLHELARRAYKKSVADHQPLSGKALGEMFRRGESWGRGKIREFRDEQVQGDQTRGSGPVQAAGAAPAHAERDTARRQAKSAATTTTAELGQRRVELAAETGRGGQLEVRVEQLLAEASALAHGRDAERAAHREEVAALQAEHTRVVDAMKIQAAALSTEQAQRRRKVGMVLVLVACAAAMTTSGWGMWTFLNDLGRLPWPMVTAMFLLFDAAAVACAWLGRINRLQNGRMGAEGALVWVFAVLSGVVSASDADGREAWIRFLAPMVAAVMFELLIRGERRDLTNHEGPVARIRRRALARFGLLDDIDQDDEQAARSRTAARLATLAYRVHQTKPDTAARRRAVGRYHRRLRVANERMGFATNAEMVRDVRIHLDSLFRSVSGTSAEAVTDVDVWSTPTLTARARTAGGEQ
;
A
#
# COMPACT_ATOMS: atom_id res chain seq x y z
N MET A 1 -35.69 11.30 48.27
CA MET A 1 -35.12 10.34 47.30
C MET A 1 -34.39 11.18 46.27
N THR A 2 -33.14 11.51 46.58
CA THR A 2 -32.33 12.48 45.86
C THR A 2 -31.09 11.78 45.36
N ASP A 3 -30.85 11.99 44.07
CA ASP A 3 -30.02 11.22 43.16
C ASP A 3 -28.52 11.56 43.35
N LEU A 4 -27.73 10.53 43.66
CA LEU A 4 -26.28 10.60 43.85
C LEU A 4 -25.59 10.35 42.49
N ALA A 5 -25.65 11.35 41.62
CA ALA A 5 -24.87 11.39 40.39
C ALA A 5 -23.37 11.55 40.74
N THR A 6 -22.67 10.42 40.73
CA THR A 6 -21.23 10.32 40.94
C THR A 6 -20.50 10.84 39.71
N ASP A 7 -20.16 12.13 39.73
CA ASP A 7 -19.32 12.82 38.73
C ASP A 7 -17.88 12.28 38.83
N ARG A 8 -17.63 11.15 38.16
CA ARG A 8 -16.31 10.52 38.03
C ARG A 8 -15.48 11.27 36.99
N ARG A 9 -15.26 12.58 37.21
CA ARG A 9 -14.26 13.33 36.43
C ARG A 9 -12.91 12.70 36.68
N LEU A 10 -12.31 12.20 35.61
CA LEU A 10 -10.92 11.76 35.54
C LEU A 10 -10.04 12.86 36.16
N GLN A 11 -9.62 12.67 37.41
CA GLN A 11 -8.52 13.42 38.00
C GLN A 11 -7.27 13.07 37.20
N VAL A 12 -7.00 13.82 36.14
CA VAL A 12 -5.72 13.79 35.45
C VAL A 12 -4.71 14.32 36.46
N ALA A 13 -3.84 13.44 36.95
CA ALA A 13 -2.78 13.83 37.87
C ALA A 13 -2.00 15.01 37.28
N PRO A 14 -1.67 16.04 38.08
CA PRO A 14 -0.93 17.20 37.59
C PRO A 14 0.39 16.72 37.00
N VAL A 15 0.58 16.97 35.70
CA VAL A 15 1.80 16.63 34.97
C VAL A 15 2.93 17.46 35.60
N ALA A 16 3.86 16.78 36.28
CA ALA A 16 5.03 17.42 36.85
C ALA A 16 5.80 18.15 35.74
N LEU A 17 5.93 19.46 35.88
CA LEU A 17 6.67 20.30 34.95
C LEU A 17 8.15 19.90 35.01
N VAL A 18 8.63 19.31 33.92
CA VAL A 18 10.05 18.98 33.76
C VAL A 18 10.81 20.27 33.47
N GLU A 19 11.89 20.53 34.21
CA GLU A 19 12.81 21.63 33.89
C GLU A 19 13.40 21.40 32.49
N ILE A 20 13.18 22.36 31.60
CA ILE A 20 13.53 22.23 30.18
C ILE A 20 14.99 22.68 30.01
N PRO A 21 15.93 21.80 29.64
CA PRO A 21 17.30 22.21 29.38
C PRO A 21 17.37 23.12 28.14
N GLU A 22 18.26 24.11 28.16
CA GLU A 22 18.47 25.02 27.03
C GLU A 22 19.16 24.34 25.83
N ASP A 23 19.91 23.27 26.08
CA ASP A 23 20.58 22.50 25.04
C ASP A 23 19.57 21.62 24.25
N PRO A 24 19.42 21.84 22.93
CA PRO A 24 18.48 21.06 22.11
C PRO A 24 18.81 19.55 22.07
N ALA A 25 20.08 19.16 22.24
CA ALA A 25 20.44 17.75 22.28
C ALA A 25 19.92 17.05 23.55
N GLN A 26 20.04 17.73 24.70
CA GLN A 26 19.50 17.24 25.97
C GLN A 26 17.98 17.18 25.96
N LEU A 27 17.32 18.18 25.34
CA LEU A 27 15.88 18.19 25.13
C LEU A 27 15.40 16.94 24.37
N HIS A 28 16.10 16.59 23.27
CA HIS A 28 15.75 15.42 22.46
C HIS A 28 15.89 14.12 23.25
N GLU A 29 16.97 13.96 24.01
CA GLU A 29 17.21 12.76 24.81
C GLU A 29 16.21 12.64 25.97
N LEU A 30 15.83 13.75 26.61
CA LEU A 30 14.76 13.75 27.62
C LEU A 30 13.40 13.38 27.02
N ALA A 31 13.04 13.92 25.85
CA ALA A 31 11.80 13.56 25.16
C ALA A 31 11.77 12.07 24.78
N ARG A 32 12.91 11.53 24.31
CA ARG A 32 13.06 10.09 24.03
C ARG A 32 12.87 9.25 25.30
N ARG A 33 13.46 9.65 26.43
CA ARG A 33 13.31 8.94 27.71
C ARG A 33 11.87 8.99 28.24
N ALA A 34 11.22 10.15 28.17
CA ALA A 34 9.83 10.31 28.58
C ALA A 34 8.90 9.42 27.74
N TYR A 35 9.10 9.37 26.42
CA TYR A 35 8.31 8.49 25.55
C TYR A 35 8.58 7.01 25.84
N LYS A 36 9.85 6.58 25.96
CA LYS A 36 10.21 5.20 26.32
C LYS A 36 9.56 4.76 27.63
N LYS A 37 9.58 5.63 28.65
CA LYS A 37 8.92 5.36 29.93
C LYS A 37 7.41 5.18 29.75
N SER A 38 6.75 6.07 29.00
CA SER A 38 5.32 5.97 28.73
C SER A 38 4.91 4.68 27.99
N VAL A 39 5.77 4.19 27.08
CA VAL A 39 5.56 2.91 26.38
C VAL A 39 5.73 1.73 27.35
N ALA A 40 6.72 1.77 28.24
CA ALA A 40 6.93 0.75 29.27
C ALA A 40 5.77 0.69 30.27
N ASP A 41 5.16 1.84 30.59
CA ASP A 41 3.98 1.94 31.46
C ASP A 41 2.66 1.57 30.74
N HIS A 42 2.72 1.05 29.51
CA HIS A 42 1.58 0.71 28.64
C HIS A 42 0.63 1.88 28.35
N GLN A 43 1.10 3.13 28.47
CA GLN A 43 0.34 4.35 28.19
C GLN A 43 1.15 5.29 27.29
N PRO A 44 1.30 4.99 25.99
CA PRO A 44 2.14 5.78 25.11
C PRO A 44 1.64 7.23 25.02
N LEU A 45 2.52 8.17 25.30
CA LEU A 45 2.19 9.60 25.21
C LEU A 45 1.79 9.96 23.77
N SER A 46 0.68 10.69 23.63
CA SER A 46 0.30 11.29 22.34
C SER A 46 1.28 12.41 21.97
N GLY A 47 1.37 12.75 20.69
CA GLY A 47 2.22 13.87 20.24
C GLY A 47 1.83 15.20 20.90
N LYS A 48 0.56 15.37 21.28
CA LYS A 48 0.07 16.52 22.04
C LYS A 48 0.61 16.51 23.47
N ALA A 49 0.47 15.40 24.19
CA ALA A 49 0.94 15.28 25.57
C ALA A 49 2.48 15.43 25.67
N LEU A 50 3.21 14.87 24.70
CA LEU A 50 4.67 15.02 24.61
C LEU A 50 5.05 16.47 24.27
N GLY A 51 4.33 17.13 23.36
CA GLY A 51 4.53 18.55 23.07
C GLY A 51 4.30 19.43 24.31
N GLU A 52 3.19 19.22 25.02
CA GLU A 52 2.84 19.96 26.24
C GLU A 52 3.90 19.79 27.35
N MET A 53 4.38 18.56 27.57
CA MET A 53 5.42 18.26 28.57
C MET A 53 6.71 19.06 28.36
N PHE A 54 7.07 19.36 27.10
CA PHE A 54 8.28 20.12 26.73
C PHE A 54 7.98 21.54 26.25
N ARG A 55 6.76 22.05 26.46
CA ARG A 55 6.31 23.38 25.99
C ARG A 55 6.57 23.62 24.50
N ARG A 56 6.33 22.60 23.67
CA ARG A 56 6.40 22.63 22.21
C ARG A 56 5.04 22.30 21.58
N GLY A 57 4.88 22.60 20.29
CA GLY A 57 3.66 22.27 19.55
C GLY A 57 3.46 20.76 19.36
N GLU A 58 2.21 20.36 19.12
CA GLU A 58 1.83 18.96 18.84
C GLU A 58 2.60 18.36 17.65
N SER A 59 2.90 19.17 16.62
CA SER A 59 3.68 18.75 15.45
C SER A 59 5.09 18.30 15.83
N TRP A 60 5.73 19.00 16.77
CA TRP A 60 7.06 18.65 17.28
C TRP A 60 7.00 17.31 18.03
N GLY A 61 6.01 17.11 18.90
CA GLY A 61 5.82 15.86 19.63
C GLY A 61 5.56 14.67 18.69
N ARG A 62 4.73 14.85 17.65
CA ARG A 62 4.54 13.83 16.59
C ARG A 62 5.84 13.50 15.86
N GLY A 63 6.65 14.50 15.55
CA GLY A 63 7.96 14.32 14.91
C GLY A 63 8.89 13.44 15.74
N LYS A 64 8.96 13.67 17.07
CA LYS A 64 9.81 12.87 17.98
C LYS A 64 9.35 11.44 18.16
N ILE A 65 8.03 11.22 18.19
CA ILE A 65 7.48 9.85 18.23
C ILE A 65 7.85 9.08 16.94
N ARG A 66 7.80 9.75 15.78
CA ARG A 66 8.18 9.16 14.49
C ARG A 66 9.67 8.79 14.45
N GLU A 67 10.54 9.74 14.80
CA GLU A 67 11.99 9.53 14.88
C GLU A 67 12.35 8.33 15.78
N PHE A 68 11.69 8.21 16.93
CA PHE A 68 11.88 7.06 17.82
C PHE A 68 11.44 5.72 17.21
N ARG A 69 10.34 5.69 16.45
CA ARG A 69 9.87 4.46 15.77
C ARG A 69 10.82 4.05 14.67
N ASP A 70 11.32 5.00 13.89
CA ASP A 70 12.27 4.75 12.81
C ASP A 70 13.57 4.15 13.36
N GLU A 71 14.04 4.63 14.51
CA GLU A 71 15.19 4.06 15.22
C GLU A 71 14.96 2.63 15.73
N GLN A 72 13.76 2.31 16.22
CA GLN A 72 13.44 0.92 16.61
C GLN A 72 13.44 -0.01 15.40
N VAL A 73 12.85 0.41 14.28
CA VAL A 73 12.85 -0.36 13.04
C VAL A 73 14.28 -0.60 12.55
N GLN A 74 15.15 0.41 12.61
CA GLN A 74 16.56 0.28 12.23
C GLN A 74 17.33 -0.62 13.20
N GLY A 75 17.06 -0.52 14.52
CA GLY A 75 17.64 -1.37 15.56
C GLY A 75 17.30 -2.84 15.39
N ASP A 76 16.04 -3.16 15.10
CA ASP A 76 15.59 -4.53 14.86
C ASP A 76 16.17 -5.10 13.56
N GLN A 77 16.34 -4.27 12.52
CA GLN A 77 17.05 -4.67 11.31
C GLN A 77 18.52 -5.00 11.59
N THR A 78 19.22 -4.22 12.41
CA THR A 78 20.62 -4.50 12.79
C THR A 78 20.77 -5.73 13.70
N ARG A 79 19.80 -6.00 14.59
CA ARG A 79 19.82 -7.22 15.42
C ARG A 79 19.44 -8.47 14.64
N GLY A 80 18.57 -8.36 13.65
CA GLY A 80 18.26 -9.44 12.71
C GLY A 80 19.36 -9.71 11.68
N SER A 81 20.28 -8.76 11.50
CA SER A 81 21.37 -8.80 10.51
C SER A 81 22.74 -8.85 11.19
N GLY A 82 22.90 -9.72 12.19
CA GLY A 82 24.22 -10.07 12.70
C GLY A 82 25.12 -10.50 11.53
N PRO A 83 26.39 -10.06 11.46
CA PRO A 83 27.29 -10.43 10.39
C PRO A 83 27.51 -11.94 10.48
N VAL A 84 26.91 -12.68 9.56
CA VAL A 84 27.40 -14.01 9.21
C VAL A 84 28.78 -13.76 8.62
N GLN A 85 29.81 -13.85 9.48
CA GLN A 85 31.19 -13.92 9.06
C GLN A 85 31.27 -15.02 8.00
N ALA A 86 31.63 -14.61 6.80
CA ALA A 86 31.93 -15.47 5.68
C ALA A 86 33.23 -16.24 5.97
N ALA A 87 33.15 -17.25 6.83
CA ALA A 87 34.06 -18.39 6.83
C ALA A 87 33.30 -19.54 6.18
N GLY A 88 33.86 -20.06 5.08
CA GLY A 88 33.16 -20.84 4.06
C GLY A 88 32.31 -22.00 4.60
N ALA A 89 31.08 -22.12 4.07
CA ALA A 89 30.26 -23.31 4.22
C ALA A 89 29.21 -23.40 3.10
N ALA A 90 29.59 -24.03 1.99
CA ALA A 90 28.73 -25.02 1.34
C ALA A 90 29.46 -26.36 1.57
N PRO A 91 28.87 -27.34 2.29
CA PRO A 91 27.79 -28.14 1.73
C PRO A 91 26.74 -28.64 2.78
N ALA A 92 26.25 -27.82 3.70
CA ALA A 92 25.44 -28.34 4.83
C ALA A 92 24.00 -28.83 4.48
N HIS A 93 23.42 -28.41 3.36
CA HIS A 93 22.05 -28.85 3.01
C HIS A 93 22.00 -30.19 2.26
N ALA A 94 22.97 -30.46 1.38
CA ALA A 94 23.12 -31.77 0.76
C ALA A 94 23.49 -32.84 1.81
N GLU A 95 24.32 -32.45 2.79
CA GLU A 95 24.76 -33.32 3.88
C GLU A 95 23.63 -33.66 4.86
N ARG A 96 22.69 -32.73 5.09
CA ARG A 96 21.47 -32.99 5.89
C ARG A 96 20.49 -33.93 5.19
N ASP A 97 20.35 -33.85 3.87
CA ASP A 97 19.49 -34.78 3.13
C ASP A 97 20.13 -36.17 3.00
N THR A 98 21.45 -36.27 2.85
CA THR A 98 22.16 -37.56 2.94
C THR A 98 22.13 -38.11 4.36
N ALA A 99 22.31 -37.29 5.40
CA ALA A 99 22.20 -37.73 6.79
C ALA A 99 20.78 -38.18 7.14
N ARG A 100 19.74 -37.53 6.60
CA ARG A 100 18.34 -37.93 6.78
C ARG A 100 18.03 -39.24 6.03
N ARG A 101 18.56 -39.42 4.83
CA ARG A 101 18.44 -40.69 4.07
C ARG A 101 19.23 -41.81 4.75
N GLN A 102 20.43 -41.54 5.26
CA GLN A 102 21.26 -42.48 6.02
C GLN A 102 20.64 -42.83 7.37
N ALA A 103 20.00 -41.89 8.07
CA ALA A 103 19.27 -42.16 9.30
C ALA A 103 18.01 -43.01 9.04
N LYS A 104 17.33 -42.79 7.91
CA LYS A 104 16.16 -43.60 7.51
C LYS A 104 16.57 -45.01 7.08
N SER A 105 17.68 -45.16 6.34
CA SER A 105 18.22 -46.49 6.02
C SER A 105 18.76 -47.19 7.26
N ALA A 106 19.49 -46.49 8.14
CA ALA A 106 19.98 -47.02 9.39
C ALA A 106 18.84 -47.53 10.27
N ALA A 107 17.75 -46.76 10.43
CA ALA A 107 16.58 -47.18 11.21
C ALA A 107 15.90 -48.45 10.64
N THR A 108 15.91 -48.61 9.31
CA THR A 108 15.37 -49.80 8.63
C THR A 108 16.28 -51.01 8.81
N THR A 109 17.60 -50.80 8.78
CA THR A 109 18.62 -51.82 9.09
C THR A 109 18.57 -52.23 10.57
N THR A 110 18.38 -51.28 11.51
CA THR A 110 18.29 -51.61 12.94
C THR A 110 17.05 -52.43 13.26
N THR A 111 15.92 -52.21 12.56
CA THR A 111 14.71 -53.03 12.75
C THR A 111 14.88 -54.44 12.19
N ALA A 112 15.59 -54.58 11.06
CA ALA A 112 15.90 -55.88 10.48
C ALA A 112 16.94 -56.67 11.33
N GLU A 113 17.99 -56.02 11.81
CA GLU A 113 19.00 -56.61 12.70
C GLU A 113 18.43 -56.95 14.08
N LEU A 114 17.54 -56.12 14.64
CA LEU A 114 16.79 -56.46 15.85
C LEU A 114 15.88 -57.68 15.62
N GLY A 115 15.31 -57.83 14.41
CA GLY A 115 14.54 -59.01 14.02
C GLY A 115 15.40 -60.29 13.96
N GLN A 116 16.61 -60.21 13.39
CA GLN A 116 17.55 -61.35 13.31
C GLN A 116 18.13 -61.74 14.67
N ARG A 117 18.56 -60.77 15.50
CA ARG A 117 18.99 -61.03 16.88
C ARG A 117 17.90 -61.65 17.75
N ARG A 118 16.62 -61.40 17.43
CA ARG A 118 15.46 -61.98 18.13
C ARG A 118 15.31 -63.47 17.87
N VAL A 119 15.61 -63.92 16.65
CA VAL A 119 15.61 -65.34 16.27
C VAL A 119 16.79 -66.07 16.93
N GLU A 120 17.94 -65.42 17.02
CA GLU A 120 19.16 -65.96 17.64
C GLU A 120 19.03 -66.09 19.17
N LEU A 121 18.54 -65.05 19.87
CA LEU A 121 18.32 -65.09 21.32
C LEU A 121 17.19 -66.06 21.75
N ALA A 122 16.17 -66.24 20.90
CA ALA A 122 15.10 -67.20 21.15
C ALA A 122 15.59 -68.66 21.04
N ALA A 123 16.61 -68.92 20.21
CA ALA A 123 17.22 -70.23 20.06
C ALA A 123 18.16 -70.59 21.24
N GLU A 124 18.82 -69.61 21.87
CA GLU A 124 19.82 -69.88 22.93
C GLU A 124 19.26 -70.02 24.35
N THR A 125 18.07 -69.49 24.67
CA THR A 125 17.68 -69.33 26.09
C THR A 125 16.57 -70.22 26.62
N GLY A 126 15.84 -71.00 25.81
CA GLY A 126 14.76 -71.87 26.31
C GLY A 126 13.65 -71.15 27.12
N ARG A 127 13.62 -69.81 27.07
CA ARG A 127 12.65 -68.91 27.73
C ARG A 127 11.80 -68.16 26.69
N GLY A 128 11.54 -68.79 25.54
CA GLY A 128 10.85 -68.18 24.41
C GLY A 128 9.51 -67.52 24.78
N GLY A 129 8.73 -68.16 25.65
CA GLY A 129 7.41 -67.64 26.03
C GLY A 129 7.42 -66.32 26.81
N GLN A 130 8.41 -66.05 27.66
CA GLN A 130 8.45 -64.79 28.44
C GLN A 130 8.95 -63.60 27.61
N LEU A 131 9.86 -63.83 26.66
CA LEU A 131 10.34 -62.77 25.77
C LEU A 131 9.29 -62.39 24.73
N GLU A 132 8.49 -63.34 24.26
CA GLU A 132 7.43 -63.08 23.29
C GLU A 132 6.34 -62.17 23.89
N VAL A 133 5.87 -62.49 25.11
CA VAL A 133 4.93 -61.65 25.86
C VAL A 133 5.48 -60.24 26.12
N ARG A 134 6.76 -60.12 26.49
CA ARG A 134 7.38 -58.82 26.76
C ARG A 134 7.47 -57.94 25.51
N VAL A 135 7.74 -58.54 24.34
CA VAL A 135 7.82 -57.76 23.10
C VAL A 135 6.44 -57.41 22.55
N GLU A 136 5.43 -58.27 22.67
CA GLU A 136 4.05 -57.87 22.35
C GLU A 136 3.59 -56.69 23.21
N GLN A 137 3.94 -56.70 24.51
CA GLN A 137 3.64 -55.61 25.43
C GLN A 137 4.33 -54.29 25.02
N LEU A 138 5.60 -54.33 24.61
CA LEU A 138 6.33 -53.15 24.12
C LEU A 138 5.82 -52.65 22.75
N LEU A 139 5.39 -53.56 21.87
CA LEU A 139 4.76 -53.19 20.58
C LEU A 139 3.39 -52.54 20.80
N ALA A 140 2.61 -53.00 21.79
CA ALA A 140 1.36 -52.38 22.20
C ALA A 140 1.57 -51.00 22.83
N GLU A 141 2.59 -50.82 23.68
CA GLU A 141 2.96 -49.48 24.22
C GLU A 141 3.43 -48.53 23.12
N ALA A 142 4.25 -49.02 22.17
CA ALA A 142 4.74 -48.21 21.06
C ALA A 142 3.61 -47.79 20.09
N SER A 143 2.64 -48.67 19.84
CA SER A 143 1.48 -48.35 18.99
C SER A 143 0.54 -47.35 19.66
N ALA A 144 0.32 -47.47 20.98
CA ALA A 144 -0.44 -46.50 21.76
C ALA A 144 0.23 -45.10 21.77
N LEU A 145 1.55 -45.03 21.93
CA LEU A 145 2.32 -43.78 21.83
C LEU A 145 2.34 -43.18 20.41
N ALA A 146 2.24 -44.01 19.37
CA ALA A 146 2.11 -43.53 17.99
C ALA A 146 0.72 -42.93 17.75
N HIS A 147 -0.34 -43.60 18.20
CA HIS A 147 -1.72 -43.11 18.09
C HIS A 147 -1.94 -41.80 18.88
N GLY A 148 -1.32 -41.67 20.06
CA GLY A 148 -1.35 -40.41 20.83
C GLY A 148 -0.73 -39.23 20.07
N ARG A 149 0.42 -39.44 19.41
CA ARG A 149 1.09 -38.40 18.60
C ARG A 149 0.31 -38.03 17.34
N ASP A 150 -0.39 -38.97 16.73
CA ASP A 150 -1.21 -38.68 15.55
C ASP A 150 -2.50 -37.92 15.90
N ALA A 151 -3.10 -38.21 17.07
CA ALA A 151 -4.19 -37.41 17.62
C ALA A 151 -3.75 -35.97 17.95
N GLU A 152 -2.58 -35.80 18.55
CA GLU A 152 -2.01 -34.47 18.86
C GLU A 152 -1.71 -33.67 17.58
N ARG A 153 -1.20 -34.32 16.53
CA ARG A 153 -1.01 -33.70 15.21
C ARG A 153 -2.30 -33.37 14.48
N ALA A 154 -3.38 -34.11 14.74
CA ALA A 154 -4.70 -33.80 14.19
C ALA A 154 -5.27 -32.54 14.88
N ALA A 155 -5.19 -32.48 16.21
CA ALA A 155 -5.61 -31.31 17.00
C ALA A 155 -4.83 -30.05 16.60
N HIS A 156 -3.49 -30.14 16.46
CA HIS A 156 -2.68 -29.00 16.03
C HIS A 156 -3.01 -28.56 14.58
N ARG A 157 -3.42 -29.48 13.69
CA ARG A 157 -3.84 -29.12 12.33
C ARG A 157 -5.17 -28.37 12.32
N GLU A 158 -6.11 -28.77 13.17
CA GLU A 158 -7.37 -28.04 13.35
C GLU A 158 -7.13 -26.64 13.94
N GLU A 159 -6.25 -26.51 14.93
CA GLU A 159 -5.88 -25.21 15.51
C GLU A 159 -5.22 -24.29 14.48
N VAL A 160 -4.28 -24.79 13.69
CA VAL A 160 -3.64 -24.00 12.62
C VAL A 160 -4.65 -23.60 11.53
N ALA A 161 -5.59 -24.47 11.18
CA ALA A 161 -6.65 -24.13 10.22
C ALA A 161 -7.57 -23.05 10.76
N ALA A 162 -7.91 -23.08 12.05
CA ALA A 162 -8.70 -22.05 12.72
C ALA A 162 -7.98 -20.69 12.72
N LEU A 163 -6.69 -20.67 13.07
CA LEU A 163 -5.86 -19.46 13.06
C LEU A 163 -5.71 -18.88 11.64
N GLN A 164 -5.56 -19.73 10.62
CA GLN A 164 -5.51 -19.27 9.23
C GLN A 164 -6.84 -18.66 8.78
N ALA A 165 -7.97 -19.26 9.15
CA ALA A 165 -9.29 -18.71 8.86
C ALA A 165 -9.49 -17.35 9.54
N GLU A 166 -9.07 -17.20 10.79
CA GLU A 166 -9.10 -15.92 11.50
C GLU A 166 -8.22 -14.85 10.82
N HIS A 167 -6.98 -15.19 10.48
CA HIS A 167 -6.08 -14.28 9.78
C HIS A 167 -6.66 -13.82 8.44
N THR A 168 -7.29 -14.70 7.66
CA THR A 168 -7.94 -14.30 6.40
C THR A 168 -9.10 -13.33 6.61
N ARG A 169 -9.91 -13.52 7.67
CA ARG A 169 -11.00 -12.58 8.01
C ARG A 169 -10.46 -11.20 8.37
N VAL A 170 -9.39 -11.12 9.15
CA VAL A 170 -8.76 -9.85 9.52
C VAL A 170 -8.20 -9.14 8.29
N VAL A 171 -7.49 -9.84 7.42
CA VAL A 171 -6.94 -9.27 6.18
C VAL A 171 -8.05 -8.73 5.27
N ASP A 172 -9.16 -9.45 5.13
CA ASP A 172 -10.27 -8.99 4.29
C ASP A 172 -11.01 -7.81 4.93
N ALA A 173 -11.16 -7.78 6.25
CA ALA A 173 -11.68 -6.60 6.97
C ALA A 173 -10.79 -5.36 6.75
N MET A 174 -9.46 -5.51 6.81
CA MET A 174 -8.52 -4.42 6.55
C MET A 174 -8.61 -3.91 5.10
N LYS A 175 -8.77 -4.80 4.11
CA LYS A 175 -8.99 -4.39 2.71
C LYS A 175 -10.28 -3.61 2.54
N ILE A 176 -11.37 -4.04 3.19
CA ILE A 176 -12.66 -3.33 3.14
C ILE A 176 -12.51 -1.93 3.79
N GLN A 177 -11.81 -1.83 4.91
CA GLN A 177 -11.58 -0.55 5.59
C GLN A 177 -10.67 0.38 4.76
N ALA A 178 -9.62 -0.14 4.14
CA ALA A 178 -8.75 0.62 3.25
C ALA A 178 -9.51 1.12 2.00
N ALA A 179 -10.38 0.28 1.42
CA ALA A 179 -11.25 0.68 0.33
C ALA A 179 -12.20 1.80 0.76
N ALA A 180 -12.82 1.69 1.94
CA ALA A 180 -13.72 2.71 2.48
C ALA A 180 -13.02 4.05 2.76
N LEU A 181 -11.79 4.03 3.30
CA LEU A 181 -11.02 5.25 3.53
C LEU A 181 -10.61 5.93 2.21
N SER A 182 -10.25 5.14 1.20
CA SER A 182 -9.88 5.67 -0.12
C SER A 182 -11.06 6.35 -0.83
N THR A 183 -12.28 5.82 -0.68
CA THR A 183 -13.47 6.42 -1.28
C THR A 183 -13.86 7.70 -0.55
N GLU A 184 -13.73 7.76 0.78
CA GLU A 184 -14.00 8.97 1.55
C GLU A 184 -13.01 10.10 1.20
N GLN A 185 -11.72 9.79 1.08
CA GLN A 185 -10.71 10.77 0.66
C GLN A 185 -10.94 11.26 -0.77
N ALA A 186 -11.28 10.36 -1.70
CA ALA A 186 -11.66 10.74 -3.06
C ALA A 186 -12.90 11.65 -3.08
N GLN A 187 -13.87 11.38 -2.22
CA GLN A 187 -15.08 12.19 -2.08
C GLN A 187 -14.78 13.57 -1.48
N ARG A 188 -13.90 13.66 -0.48
CA ARG A 188 -13.45 14.95 0.10
C ARG A 188 -12.71 15.80 -0.94
N ARG A 189 -11.82 15.21 -1.74
CA ARG A 189 -11.12 15.93 -2.83
C ARG A 189 -12.08 16.48 -3.87
N ARG A 190 -13.09 15.69 -4.27
CA ARG A 190 -14.15 16.14 -5.18
C ARG A 190 -14.96 17.30 -4.60
N LYS A 191 -15.32 17.24 -3.31
CA LYS A 191 -16.04 18.33 -2.62
C LYS A 191 -15.23 19.62 -2.59
N VAL A 192 -13.94 19.57 -2.23
CA VAL A 192 -13.07 20.76 -2.19
C VAL A 192 -12.92 21.37 -3.59
N GLY A 193 -12.66 20.57 -4.61
CA GLY A 193 -12.56 21.06 -5.99
C GLY A 193 -13.84 21.72 -6.47
N MET A 194 -15.00 21.16 -6.12
CA MET A 194 -16.31 21.73 -6.47
C MET A 194 -16.57 23.06 -5.75
N VAL A 195 -16.25 23.16 -4.46
CA VAL A 195 -16.39 24.41 -3.70
C VAL A 195 -15.51 25.51 -4.29
N LEU A 196 -14.27 25.19 -4.66
CA LEU A 196 -13.33 26.18 -5.21
C LEU A 196 -13.81 26.73 -6.56
N VAL A 197 -14.38 25.88 -7.41
CA VAL A 197 -14.99 26.32 -8.67
C VAL A 197 -16.27 27.12 -8.44
N LEU A 198 -17.11 26.72 -7.49
CA LEU A 198 -18.29 27.51 -7.13
C LEU A 198 -17.91 28.91 -6.63
N VAL A 199 -16.88 29.01 -5.79
CA VAL A 199 -16.35 30.30 -5.32
C VAL A 199 -15.79 31.12 -6.49
N ALA A 200 -15.01 30.52 -7.39
CA ALA A 200 -14.47 31.20 -8.56
C ALA A 200 -15.58 31.66 -9.53
N CYS A 201 -16.60 30.83 -9.76
CA CYS A 201 -17.76 31.20 -10.57
C CYS A 201 -18.56 32.33 -9.91
N ALA A 202 -18.81 32.26 -8.60
CA ALA A 202 -19.52 33.32 -7.89
C ALA A 202 -18.75 34.66 -7.95
N ALA A 203 -17.43 34.62 -7.79
CA ALA A 203 -16.58 35.80 -7.93
C ALA A 203 -16.59 36.37 -9.36
N ALA A 204 -16.63 35.51 -10.38
CA ALA A 204 -16.74 35.93 -11.77
C ALA A 204 -18.12 36.53 -12.09
N MET A 205 -19.20 35.95 -11.54
CA MET A 205 -20.58 36.43 -11.68
C MET A 205 -20.77 37.81 -11.05
N THR A 206 -20.16 38.09 -9.90
CA THR A 206 -20.25 39.42 -9.29
C THR A 206 -19.51 40.48 -10.09
N THR A 207 -18.37 40.13 -10.72
CA THR A 207 -17.62 41.08 -11.57
C THR A 207 -18.28 41.28 -12.93
N SER A 208 -18.76 40.23 -13.59
CA SER A 208 -19.47 40.35 -14.87
C SER A 208 -20.83 41.02 -14.71
N GLY A 209 -21.53 40.71 -13.61
CA GLY A 209 -22.84 41.25 -13.30
C GLY A 209 -22.84 42.75 -13.12
N TRP A 210 -21.80 43.31 -12.52
CA TRP A 210 -21.68 44.76 -12.41
C TRP A 210 -21.58 45.45 -13.79
N GLY A 211 -20.77 44.93 -14.72
CA GLY A 211 -20.62 45.53 -16.04
C GLY A 211 -21.85 45.38 -16.93
N MET A 212 -22.52 44.21 -16.88
CA MET A 212 -23.77 44.01 -17.63
C MET A 212 -24.93 44.82 -17.05
N TRP A 213 -24.90 45.05 -15.73
CA TRP A 213 -25.86 45.90 -15.03
C TRP A 213 -25.83 47.35 -15.52
N THR A 214 -24.65 47.97 -15.58
CA THR A 214 -24.52 49.36 -16.03
C THR A 214 -24.96 49.49 -17.49
N PHE A 215 -24.48 48.58 -18.34
CA PHE A 215 -24.85 48.57 -19.75
C PHE A 215 -26.37 48.45 -19.99
N LEU A 216 -27.05 47.50 -19.34
CA LEU A 216 -28.50 47.31 -19.53
C LEU A 216 -29.33 48.45 -18.93
N ASN A 217 -28.88 49.02 -17.82
CA ASN A 217 -29.51 50.20 -17.22
C ASN A 217 -29.43 51.40 -18.17
N ASP A 218 -28.29 51.58 -18.83
CA ASP A 218 -28.02 52.72 -19.70
C ASP A 218 -28.63 52.56 -21.10
N LEU A 219 -28.65 51.32 -21.65
CA LEU A 219 -29.20 51.03 -22.99
C LEU A 219 -30.73 51.11 -23.04
N GLY A 220 -31.42 50.77 -21.94
CA GLY A 220 -32.87 50.53 -21.97
C GLY A 220 -33.73 51.40 -21.06
N ARG A 221 -33.14 52.14 -20.11
CA ARG A 221 -33.88 52.70 -18.95
C ARG A 221 -34.81 51.66 -18.31
N LEU A 222 -34.40 50.39 -18.36
CA LEU A 222 -35.20 49.27 -17.91
C LEU A 222 -35.33 49.35 -16.38
N PRO A 223 -36.50 49.07 -15.82
CA PRO A 223 -36.65 49.06 -14.37
C PRO A 223 -35.73 47.98 -13.78
N TRP A 224 -35.07 48.32 -12.67
CA TRP A 224 -34.09 47.49 -11.95
C TRP A 224 -34.44 45.99 -11.90
N PRO A 225 -35.69 45.56 -11.60
CA PRO A 225 -36.03 44.14 -11.54
C PRO A 225 -35.85 43.38 -12.87
N MET A 226 -36.07 44.04 -14.01
CA MET A 226 -35.98 43.40 -15.32
C MET A 226 -34.52 43.15 -15.71
N VAL A 227 -33.63 44.10 -15.40
CA VAL A 227 -32.18 43.94 -15.58
C VAL A 227 -31.67 42.77 -14.73
N THR A 228 -32.09 42.69 -13.46
CA THR A 228 -31.77 41.56 -12.58
C THR A 228 -32.26 40.23 -13.16
N ALA A 229 -33.49 40.18 -13.68
CA ALA A 229 -34.07 38.96 -14.23
C ALA A 229 -33.31 38.47 -15.47
N MET A 230 -32.93 39.38 -16.38
CA MET A 230 -32.14 39.04 -17.57
C MET A 230 -30.74 38.55 -17.20
N PHE A 231 -30.09 39.20 -16.23
CA PHE A 231 -28.81 38.78 -15.69
C PHE A 231 -28.87 37.36 -15.12
N LEU A 232 -29.83 37.09 -14.23
CA LEU A 232 -30.02 35.78 -13.62
C LEU A 232 -30.34 34.70 -14.66
N LEU A 233 -31.13 35.02 -15.67
CA LEU A 233 -31.46 34.08 -16.75
C LEU A 233 -30.21 33.69 -17.55
N PHE A 234 -29.36 34.67 -17.88
CA PHE A 234 -28.12 34.44 -18.63
C PHE A 234 -27.15 33.57 -17.83
N ASP A 235 -26.93 33.90 -16.56
CA ASP A 235 -26.05 33.13 -15.67
C ASP A 235 -26.59 31.73 -15.40
N ALA A 236 -27.90 31.59 -15.17
CA ALA A 236 -28.54 30.28 -15.01
C ALA A 236 -28.36 29.42 -16.27
N ALA A 237 -28.47 30.01 -17.47
CA ALA A 237 -28.23 29.31 -18.73
C ALA A 237 -26.77 28.85 -18.87
N ALA A 238 -25.80 29.70 -18.51
CA ALA A 238 -24.38 29.35 -18.53
C ALA A 238 -24.05 28.22 -17.53
N VAL A 239 -24.59 28.29 -16.31
CA VAL A 239 -24.45 27.24 -15.29
C VAL A 239 -25.12 25.95 -15.73
N ALA A 240 -26.32 26.02 -16.31
CA ALA A 240 -27.00 24.84 -16.83
C ALA A 240 -26.20 24.18 -17.96
N CYS A 241 -25.62 24.95 -18.89
CA CYS A 241 -24.74 24.42 -19.94
C CYS A 241 -23.49 23.76 -19.37
N ALA A 242 -22.87 24.39 -18.37
CA ALA A 242 -21.72 23.83 -17.66
C ALA A 242 -22.06 22.52 -16.95
N TRP A 243 -23.23 22.46 -16.29
CA TRP A 243 -23.72 21.28 -15.61
C TRP A 243 -24.06 20.14 -16.58
N LEU A 244 -24.81 20.42 -17.65
CA LEU A 244 -25.12 19.45 -18.69
C LEU A 244 -23.84 18.96 -19.39
N GLY A 245 -22.89 19.84 -19.69
CA GLY A 245 -21.61 19.47 -20.27
C GLY A 245 -20.80 18.53 -19.37
N ARG A 246 -20.89 18.70 -18.05
CA ARG A 246 -20.30 17.77 -17.08
C ARG A 246 -21.03 16.42 -17.09
N ILE A 247 -22.36 16.40 -17.03
CA ILE A 247 -23.16 15.15 -17.08
C ILE A 247 -22.87 14.39 -18.37
N ASN A 248 -22.94 15.08 -19.52
CA ASN A 248 -22.69 14.50 -20.84
C ASN A 248 -21.28 13.90 -20.90
N ARG A 249 -20.30 14.56 -20.29
CA ARG A 249 -18.93 14.05 -20.18
C ARG A 249 -18.81 12.81 -19.29
N LEU A 250 -19.52 12.74 -18.18
CA LEU A 250 -19.51 11.58 -17.30
C LEU A 250 -20.18 10.37 -17.96
N GLN A 251 -21.24 10.59 -18.74
CA GLN A 251 -21.97 9.53 -19.43
C GLN A 251 -21.29 9.08 -20.72
N ASN A 252 -20.81 10.03 -21.54
CA ASN A 252 -20.36 9.77 -22.92
C ASN A 252 -18.83 9.99 -23.13
N GLY A 253 -18.07 10.36 -22.09
CA GLY A 253 -16.62 10.59 -22.15
C GLY A 253 -16.18 11.88 -22.88
N ARG A 254 -17.10 12.55 -23.57
CA ARG A 254 -16.90 13.79 -24.32
C ARG A 254 -17.87 14.86 -23.81
N MET A 255 -17.45 16.13 -23.82
CA MET A 255 -18.25 17.23 -23.27
C MET A 255 -19.40 17.67 -24.18
N GLY A 256 -19.44 17.15 -25.42
CA GLY A 256 -20.47 17.47 -26.42
C GLY A 256 -20.47 18.94 -26.86
N ALA A 257 -21.59 19.37 -27.46
CA ALA A 257 -21.82 20.76 -27.84
C ALA A 257 -22.00 21.67 -26.61
N GLU A 258 -22.40 21.10 -25.48
CA GLU A 258 -22.68 21.79 -24.22
C GLU A 258 -21.40 22.41 -23.63
N GLY A 259 -20.25 21.73 -23.76
CA GLY A 259 -18.96 22.30 -23.41
C GLY A 259 -18.55 23.49 -24.28
N ALA A 260 -18.95 23.49 -25.55
CA ALA A 260 -18.70 24.63 -26.45
C ALA A 260 -19.62 25.82 -26.12
N LEU A 261 -20.86 25.56 -25.70
CA LEU A 261 -21.79 26.61 -25.28
C LEU A 261 -21.26 27.42 -24.10
N VAL A 262 -20.53 26.82 -23.16
CA VAL A 262 -19.89 27.57 -22.06
C VAL A 262 -18.93 28.65 -22.58
N TRP A 263 -18.16 28.35 -23.63
CA TRP A 263 -17.27 29.33 -24.26
C TRP A 263 -18.06 30.41 -25.01
N VAL A 264 -19.14 30.03 -25.68
CA VAL A 264 -20.02 30.99 -26.36
C VAL A 264 -20.61 31.98 -25.34
N PHE A 265 -21.13 31.49 -24.22
CA PHE A 265 -21.65 32.34 -23.14
C PHE A 265 -20.55 33.22 -22.51
N ALA A 266 -19.35 32.69 -22.32
CA ALA A 266 -18.24 33.47 -21.77
C ALA A 266 -17.81 34.62 -22.70
N VAL A 267 -17.71 34.36 -24.01
CA VAL A 267 -17.40 35.40 -25.00
C VAL A 267 -18.52 36.43 -25.07
N LEU A 268 -19.77 35.99 -25.15
CA LEU A 268 -20.92 36.90 -25.22
C LEU A 268 -21.03 37.76 -23.97
N SER A 269 -20.85 37.17 -22.78
CA SER A 269 -20.79 37.88 -21.50
C SER A 269 -19.63 38.88 -21.47
N GLY A 270 -18.45 38.47 -21.95
CA GLY A 270 -17.28 39.34 -22.02
C GLY A 270 -17.50 40.55 -22.92
N VAL A 271 -18.08 40.35 -24.11
CA VAL A 271 -18.38 41.44 -25.06
C VAL A 271 -19.38 42.43 -24.46
N VAL A 272 -20.48 41.93 -23.87
CA VAL A 272 -21.50 42.80 -23.24
C VAL A 272 -20.95 43.51 -22.01
N SER A 273 -20.07 42.87 -21.22
CA SER A 273 -19.46 43.49 -20.05
C SER A 273 -18.43 44.58 -20.43
N ALA A 274 -17.77 44.42 -21.58
CA ALA A 274 -16.74 45.33 -22.07
C ALA A 274 -17.28 46.52 -22.88
N SER A 275 -18.52 46.45 -23.41
CA SER A 275 -19.04 47.45 -24.36
C SER A 275 -19.24 48.85 -23.78
N ASP A 276 -19.37 48.96 -22.46
CA ASP A 276 -19.59 50.21 -21.72
C ASP A 276 -18.30 50.74 -21.04
N ALA A 277 -17.20 50.00 -21.14
CA ALA A 277 -15.96 50.31 -20.43
C ALA A 277 -14.90 50.85 -21.39
N ASP A 278 -14.09 51.80 -20.92
CA ASP A 278 -13.00 52.37 -21.70
C ASP A 278 -11.63 51.78 -21.35
N GLY A 279 -10.78 51.65 -22.37
CA GLY A 279 -9.36 51.33 -22.23
C GLY A 279 -9.08 50.01 -21.49
N ARG A 280 -8.43 50.10 -20.32
CA ARG A 280 -7.99 48.93 -19.53
C ARG A 280 -9.15 48.23 -18.83
N GLU A 281 -10.23 48.94 -18.52
CA GLU A 281 -11.37 48.38 -17.80
C GLU A 281 -12.15 47.40 -18.68
N ALA A 282 -12.31 47.71 -19.96
CA ALA A 282 -12.91 46.81 -20.96
C ALA A 282 -12.20 45.44 -21.00
N TRP A 283 -10.86 45.45 -20.98
CA TRP A 283 -10.07 44.21 -20.99
C TRP A 283 -10.28 43.38 -19.73
N ILE A 284 -10.29 44.01 -18.55
CA ILE A 284 -10.48 43.32 -17.27
C ILE A 284 -11.88 42.67 -17.23
N ARG A 285 -12.91 43.42 -17.63
CA ARG A 285 -14.30 42.95 -17.69
C ARG A 285 -14.48 41.81 -18.69
N PHE A 286 -13.83 41.88 -19.86
CA PHE A 286 -13.83 40.80 -20.85
C PHE A 286 -13.11 39.53 -20.36
N LEU A 287 -11.98 39.68 -19.66
CA LEU A 287 -11.17 38.54 -19.20
C LEU A 287 -11.85 37.73 -18.09
N ALA A 288 -12.68 38.36 -17.25
CA ALA A 288 -13.34 37.70 -16.13
C ALA A 288 -14.14 36.43 -16.55
N PRO A 289 -15.12 36.50 -17.49
CA PRO A 289 -15.85 35.32 -17.94
C PRO A 289 -14.96 34.32 -18.70
N MET A 290 -13.92 34.78 -19.39
CA MET A 290 -12.96 33.91 -20.06
C MET A 290 -12.15 33.07 -19.07
N VAL A 291 -11.70 33.67 -17.96
CA VAL A 291 -11.01 32.95 -16.88
C VAL A 291 -11.94 31.93 -16.24
N ALA A 292 -13.22 32.26 -16.03
CA ALA A 292 -14.21 31.32 -15.52
C ALA A 292 -14.39 30.11 -16.46
N ALA A 293 -14.49 30.33 -17.78
CA ALA A 293 -14.56 29.25 -18.77
C ALA A 293 -13.29 28.37 -18.79
N VAL A 294 -12.11 28.98 -18.67
CA VAL A 294 -10.83 28.26 -18.54
C VAL A 294 -10.80 27.42 -17.25
N MET A 295 -11.24 27.98 -16.12
CA MET A 295 -11.30 27.26 -14.84
C MET A 295 -12.25 26.08 -14.90
N PHE A 296 -13.41 26.25 -15.56
CA PHE A 296 -14.34 25.17 -15.82
C PHE A 296 -13.70 24.05 -16.66
N GLU A 297 -13.03 24.39 -17.78
CA GLU A 297 -12.33 23.39 -18.61
C GLU A 297 -11.21 22.69 -17.81
N LEU A 298 -10.49 23.40 -16.96
CA LEU A 298 -9.46 22.85 -16.10
C LEU A 298 -10.02 21.92 -15.02
N LEU A 299 -11.17 22.23 -14.42
CA LEU A 299 -11.87 21.36 -13.49
C LEU A 299 -12.22 20.03 -14.16
N ILE A 300 -12.86 20.08 -15.34
CA ILE A 300 -13.29 18.86 -16.02
C ILE A 300 -12.08 18.09 -16.61
N ARG A 301 -10.98 18.78 -16.95
CA ARG A 301 -9.69 18.11 -17.25
C ARG A 301 -9.08 17.46 -16.01
N GLY A 302 -9.29 18.01 -14.83
CA GLY A 302 -8.95 17.39 -13.54
C GLY A 302 -9.72 16.09 -13.35
N GLU A 303 -11.05 16.13 -13.51
CA GLU A 303 -11.91 14.93 -13.40
C GLU A 303 -11.56 13.83 -14.40
N ARG A 304 -11.12 14.21 -15.62
CA ARG A 304 -10.60 13.24 -16.60
C ARG A 304 -9.40 12.46 -16.06
N ARG A 305 -8.48 13.11 -15.35
CA ARG A 305 -7.26 12.47 -14.86
C ARG A 305 -7.52 11.51 -13.70
N ASP A 306 -8.60 11.72 -12.95
CA ASP A 306 -9.02 10.81 -11.87
C ASP A 306 -9.78 9.59 -12.42
N LEU A 307 -10.55 9.77 -13.50
CA LEU A 307 -11.29 8.66 -14.15
C LEU A 307 -10.39 7.83 -15.08
N THR A 308 -9.50 8.48 -15.83
CA THR A 308 -8.47 7.81 -16.62
C THR A 308 -7.21 7.71 -15.79
N ASN A 309 -7.13 6.67 -14.95
CA ASN A 309 -6.00 6.34 -14.08
C ASN A 309 -4.75 5.96 -14.89
N HIS A 310 -4.27 6.86 -15.75
CA HIS A 310 -3.08 6.75 -16.59
C HIS A 310 -2.24 8.01 -16.36
N GLU A 311 -1.21 7.86 -15.54
CA GLU A 311 -0.25 8.91 -15.19
C GLU A 311 0.57 9.36 -16.42
N GLY A 312 0.00 10.29 -17.18
CA GLY A 312 0.69 10.95 -18.28
C GLY A 312 1.90 11.76 -17.79
N PRO A 313 2.89 12.01 -18.67
CA PRO A 313 4.11 12.74 -18.35
C PRO A 313 3.85 14.16 -17.80
N VAL A 314 2.77 14.82 -18.22
CA VAL A 314 2.38 16.16 -17.73
C VAL A 314 1.97 16.13 -16.25
N ALA A 315 1.34 15.04 -15.78
CA ALA A 315 0.98 14.89 -14.37
C ALA A 315 2.22 14.71 -13.47
N ARG A 316 3.30 14.11 -13.99
CA ARG A 316 4.60 14.01 -13.32
C ARG A 316 5.31 15.36 -13.21
N ILE A 317 5.25 16.18 -14.26
CA ILE A 317 5.86 17.52 -14.26
C ILE A 317 5.13 18.43 -13.26
N ARG A 318 3.79 18.41 -13.23
CA ARG A 318 3.00 19.20 -12.28
C ARG A 318 3.24 18.78 -10.83
N ARG A 319 3.35 17.48 -10.55
CA ARG A 319 3.69 16.98 -9.20
C ARG A 319 5.08 17.44 -8.76
N ARG A 320 6.09 17.40 -9.64
CA ARG A 320 7.42 17.96 -9.35
C ARG A 320 7.40 19.46 -9.07
N ALA A 321 6.57 20.22 -9.79
CA ALA A 321 6.42 21.64 -9.53
C ALA A 321 5.77 21.88 -8.15
N LEU A 322 4.67 21.20 -7.83
CA LEU A 322 3.96 21.39 -6.56
C LEU A 322 4.75 20.86 -5.34
N ALA A 323 5.52 19.79 -5.48
CA ALA A 323 6.45 19.31 -4.45
C ALA A 323 7.58 20.32 -4.21
N ARG A 324 8.10 20.96 -5.26
CA ARG A 324 9.11 22.02 -5.14
C ARG A 324 8.60 23.28 -4.43
N PHE A 325 7.28 23.47 -4.38
CA PHE A 325 6.63 24.54 -3.62
C PHE A 325 6.23 24.13 -2.20
N GLY A 326 6.64 22.94 -1.71
CA GLY A 326 6.39 22.51 -0.33
C GLY A 326 4.91 22.32 0.02
N LEU A 327 4.03 22.22 -0.98
CA LEU A 327 2.57 22.11 -0.78
C LEU A 327 2.08 20.66 -0.59
N LEU A 328 3.00 19.69 -0.56
CA LEU A 328 2.72 18.25 -0.69
C LEU A 328 3.64 17.39 0.21
N ASP A 329 3.70 17.67 1.51
CA ASP A 329 4.61 16.93 2.41
C ASP A 329 4.09 15.55 2.90
N ASP A 330 2.84 15.17 2.59
CA ASP A 330 2.26 13.90 3.09
C ASP A 330 1.73 12.97 1.98
N ILE A 331 1.88 13.35 0.70
CA ILE A 331 1.36 12.57 -0.45
C ILE A 331 2.44 11.71 -1.10
N ASP A 332 3.72 12.08 -0.96
CA ASP A 332 4.81 11.37 -1.64
C ASP A 332 5.08 9.97 -1.05
N GLN A 333 4.81 9.73 0.25
CA GLN A 333 4.98 8.38 0.82
C GLN A 333 3.96 7.37 0.29
N ASP A 334 2.68 7.77 0.18
CA ASP A 334 1.62 6.91 -0.35
C ASP A 334 1.77 6.70 -1.86
N ASP A 335 2.15 7.75 -2.61
CA ASP A 335 2.40 7.65 -4.05
C ASP A 335 3.64 6.78 -4.36
N GLU A 336 4.69 6.87 -3.53
CA GLU A 336 5.89 6.02 -3.67
C GLU A 336 5.57 4.57 -3.31
N GLN A 337 4.85 4.31 -2.21
CA GLN A 337 4.44 2.96 -1.84
C GLN A 337 3.49 2.35 -2.90
N ALA A 338 2.60 3.15 -3.47
CA ALA A 338 1.76 2.74 -4.60
C ALA A 338 2.57 2.48 -5.88
N ALA A 339 3.65 3.23 -6.14
CA ALA A 339 4.54 2.99 -7.27
C ALA A 339 5.38 1.71 -7.08
N ARG A 340 5.84 1.45 -5.86
CA ARG A 340 6.53 0.21 -5.47
C ARG A 340 5.62 -1.00 -5.65
N SER A 341 4.41 -0.98 -5.12
CA SER A 341 3.44 -2.08 -5.25
C SER A 341 3.05 -2.35 -6.70
N ARG A 342 2.80 -1.31 -7.52
CA ARG A 342 2.57 -1.47 -8.97
C ARG A 342 3.76 -2.07 -9.70
N THR A 343 4.97 -1.72 -9.31
CA THR A 343 6.19 -2.27 -9.93
C THR A 343 6.39 -3.72 -9.52
N ALA A 344 6.15 -4.05 -8.24
CA ALA A 344 6.16 -5.41 -7.74
C ALA A 344 5.14 -6.28 -8.49
N ALA A 345 3.90 -5.83 -8.63
CA ALA A 345 2.86 -6.51 -9.40
C ALA A 345 3.28 -6.78 -10.86
N ARG A 346 3.84 -5.78 -11.54
CA ARG A 346 4.33 -5.94 -12.93
C ARG A 346 5.50 -6.91 -13.04
N LEU A 347 6.42 -6.91 -12.08
CA LEU A 347 7.53 -7.86 -12.03
C LEU A 347 7.01 -9.27 -11.79
N ALA A 348 6.05 -9.46 -10.88
CA ALA A 348 5.40 -10.74 -10.63
C ALA A 348 4.69 -11.27 -11.88
N THR A 349 3.92 -10.44 -12.60
CA THR A 349 3.27 -10.86 -13.86
C THR A 349 4.27 -11.24 -14.94
N LEU A 350 5.41 -10.54 -15.04
CA LEU A 350 6.45 -10.87 -16.01
C LEU A 350 7.18 -12.17 -15.64
N ALA A 351 7.50 -12.38 -14.37
CA ALA A 351 8.06 -13.63 -13.87
C ALA A 351 7.10 -14.79 -14.17
N TYR A 352 5.82 -14.62 -13.84
CA TYR A 352 4.77 -15.59 -14.15
C TYR A 352 4.70 -15.93 -15.65
N ARG A 353 4.77 -14.92 -16.53
CA ARG A 353 4.80 -15.14 -17.98
C ARG A 353 6.06 -15.89 -18.45
N VAL A 354 7.21 -15.67 -17.81
CA VAL A 354 8.44 -16.45 -18.08
C VAL A 354 8.21 -17.93 -17.74
N HIS A 355 7.52 -18.22 -16.62
CA HIS A 355 7.21 -19.59 -16.21
C HIS A 355 6.19 -20.27 -17.13
N GLN A 356 5.15 -19.56 -17.58
CA GLN A 356 4.18 -20.14 -18.52
C GLN A 356 4.79 -20.47 -19.89
N THR A 357 5.88 -19.81 -20.29
CA THR A 357 6.50 -20.09 -21.59
C THR A 357 7.33 -21.37 -21.55
N LYS A 358 7.07 -22.28 -22.50
CA LYS A 358 7.80 -23.55 -22.65
C LYS A 358 9.32 -23.32 -22.69
N PRO A 359 10.13 -24.14 -21.97
CA PRO A 359 11.58 -24.09 -22.05
C PRO A 359 12.06 -24.16 -23.50
N ASP A 360 13.16 -23.45 -23.78
CA ASP A 360 13.87 -23.38 -25.07
C ASP A 360 13.17 -22.66 -26.23
N THR A 361 12.06 -21.98 -25.98
CA THR A 361 11.40 -21.17 -27.02
C THR A 361 12.01 -19.77 -27.16
N ALA A 362 12.02 -19.22 -28.38
CA ALA A 362 12.37 -17.81 -28.61
C ALA A 362 11.44 -16.85 -27.83
N ALA A 363 10.18 -17.24 -27.62
CA ALA A 363 9.23 -16.52 -26.78
C ALA A 363 9.69 -16.42 -25.33
N ARG A 364 10.22 -17.52 -24.75
CA ARG A 364 10.82 -17.50 -23.41
C ARG A 364 12.03 -16.60 -23.34
N ARG A 365 12.96 -16.66 -24.31
CA ARG A 365 14.12 -15.75 -24.37
C ARG A 365 13.70 -14.27 -24.35
N ARG A 366 12.66 -13.91 -25.12
CA ARG A 366 12.09 -12.54 -25.11
C ARG A 366 11.40 -12.18 -23.80
N ALA A 367 10.70 -13.12 -23.17
CA ALA A 367 10.06 -12.91 -21.87
C ALA A 367 11.10 -12.68 -20.76
N VAL A 368 12.14 -13.52 -20.71
CA VAL A 368 13.27 -13.42 -19.78
C VAL A 368 14.01 -12.09 -19.96
N GLY A 369 14.31 -11.70 -21.19
CA GLY A 369 14.94 -10.40 -21.46
C GLY A 369 14.10 -9.20 -20.99
N ARG A 370 12.77 -9.25 -21.18
CA ARG A 370 11.85 -8.20 -20.68
C ARG A 370 11.81 -8.16 -19.15
N TYR A 371 11.81 -9.32 -18.50
CA TYR A 371 11.86 -9.44 -17.04
C TYR A 371 13.15 -8.83 -16.48
N HIS A 372 14.33 -9.27 -16.94
CA HIS A 372 15.61 -8.76 -16.44
C HIS A 372 15.79 -7.26 -16.70
N ARG A 373 15.37 -6.75 -17.86
CA ARG A 373 15.45 -5.30 -18.15
C ARG A 373 14.60 -4.48 -17.17
N ARG A 374 13.38 -4.94 -16.88
CA ARG A 374 12.49 -4.29 -15.91
C ARG A 374 13.04 -4.40 -14.49
N LEU A 375 13.60 -5.56 -14.15
CA LEU A 375 14.20 -5.81 -12.85
C LEU A 375 15.41 -4.91 -12.59
N ARG A 376 16.29 -4.74 -13.58
CA ARG A 376 17.43 -3.82 -13.49
C ARG A 376 16.99 -2.38 -13.26
N VAL A 377 16.01 -1.89 -14.02
CA VAL A 377 15.46 -0.53 -13.85
C VAL A 377 14.79 -0.36 -12.47
N ALA A 378 14.08 -1.37 -11.98
CA ALA A 378 13.49 -1.35 -10.64
C ALA A 378 14.57 -1.34 -9.56
N ASN A 379 15.65 -2.09 -9.74
CA ASN A 379 16.78 -2.12 -8.83
C ASN A 379 17.51 -0.77 -8.78
N GLU A 380 17.83 -0.20 -9.94
CA GLU A 380 18.52 1.09 -10.05
C GLU A 380 17.71 2.26 -9.46
N ARG A 381 16.38 2.24 -9.60
CA ARG A 381 15.52 3.36 -9.18
C ARG A 381 14.97 3.24 -7.76
N MET A 382 14.75 2.03 -7.27
CA MET A 382 14.04 1.80 -6.01
C MET A 382 14.82 0.90 -5.04
N GLY A 383 16.05 0.51 -5.37
CA GLY A 383 16.84 -0.41 -4.54
C GLY A 383 16.15 -1.76 -4.35
N PHE A 384 15.48 -2.26 -5.40
CA PHE A 384 14.64 -3.47 -5.31
C PHE A 384 15.34 -4.66 -4.64
N ALA A 385 16.60 -4.94 -4.99
CA ALA A 385 17.34 -6.07 -4.44
C ALA A 385 17.70 -5.89 -2.96
N THR A 386 17.80 -4.65 -2.48
CA THR A 386 18.10 -4.32 -1.07
C THR A 386 16.83 -4.13 -0.23
N ASN A 387 15.66 -4.01 -0.87
CA ASN A 387 14.39 -3.77 -0.20
C ASN A 387 13.62 -5.08 0.01
N ALA A 388 13.71 -5.64 1.21
CA ALA A 388 13.05 -6.90 1.59
C ALA A 388 11.51 -6.85 1.46
N GLU A 389 10.90 -5.68 1.68
CA GLU A 389 9.45 -5.49 1.57
C GLU A 389 8.99 -5.63 0.12
N MET A 390 9.72 -5.03 -0.82
CA MET A 390 9.37 -5.08 -2.24
C MET A 390 9.55 -6.48 -2.82
N VAL A 391 10.56 -7.24 -2.35
CA VAL A 391 10.74 -8.66 -2.68
C VAL A 391 9.58 -9.50 -2.14
N ARG A 392 9.13 -9.22 -0.91
CA ARG A 392 7.97 -9.88 -0.29
C ARG A 392 6.70 -9.62 -1.09
N ASP A 393 6.46 -8.39 -1.54
CA ASP A 393 5.29 -8.03 -2.35
C ASP A 393 5.26 -8.75 -3.70
N VAL A 394 6.41 -8.86 -4.38
CA VAL A 394 6.53 -9.63 -5.63
C VAL A 394 6.17 -11.09 -5.38
N ARG A 395 6.66 -11.70 -4.29
CA ARG A 395 6.33 -13.08 -3.93
C ARG A 395 4.85 -13.27 -3.65
N ILE A 396 4.22 -12.36 -2.90
CA ILE A 396 2.78 -12.40 -2.61
C ILE A 396 1.96 -12.35 -3.91
N HIS A 397 2.31 -11.45 -4.83
CA HIS A 397 1.60 -11.34 -6.10
C HIS A 397 1.84 -12.54 -7.01
N LEU A 398 3.05 -13.11 -6.98
CA LEU A 398 3.38 -14.29 -7.75
C LEU A 398 2.59 -15.51 -7.22
N ASP A 399 2.53 -15.69 -5.91
CA ASP A 399 1.72 -16.74 -5.25
C ASP A 399 0.23 -16.60 -5.61
N SER A 400 -0.33 -15.38 -5.57
CA SER A 400 -1.73 -15.17 -5.96
C SER A 400 -1.99 -15.50 -7.43
N LEU A 401 -1.03 -15.22 -8.32
CA LEU A 401 -1.14 -15.55 -9.75
C LEU A 401 -1.05 -17.07 -9.98
N PHE A 402 -0.16 -17.78 -9.28
CA PHE A 402 -0.06 -19.23 -9.41
C PHE A 402 -1.29 -19.94 -8.88
N ARG A 403 -1.78 -19.53 -7.69
CA ARG A 403 -3.00 -20.11 -7.09
C ARG A 403 -4.24 -19.92 -7.96
N SER A 404 -4.39 -18.76 -8.59
CA SER A 404 -5.59 -18.46 -9.39
C SER A 404 -5.66 -19.22 -10.71
N VAL A 405 -4.53 -19.49 -11.35
CA VAL A 405 -4.51 -20.12 -12.69
C VAL A 405 -4.28 -21.63 -12.65
N SER A 406 -3.52 -22.11 -11.66
CA SER A 406 -2.89 -23.44 -11.78
C SER A 406 -3.46 -24.47 -10.82
N GLY A 407 -4.22 -24.05 -9.79
CA GLY A 407 -4.69 -24.95 -8.72
C GLY A 407 -3.55 -25.65 -7.95
N THR A 408 -2.29 -25.31 -8.23
CA THR A 408 -1.10 -25.95 -7.65
C THR A 408 -0.78 -25.38 -6.28
N SER A 409 -0.34 -26.27 -5.38
CA SER A 409 0.07 -25.97 -4.00
C SER A 409 1.29 -25.03 -3.94
N ALA A 410 1.48 -24.39 -2.78
CA ALA A 410 2.57 -23.45 -2.51
C ALA A 410 3.99 -24.03 -2.75
N GLU A 411 4.14 -25.35 -2.82
CA GLU A 411 5.39 -26.04 -3.13
C GLU A 411 5.87 -25.80 -4.57
N ALA A 412 4.97 -25.50 -5.52
CA ALA A 412 5.36 -25.11 -6.88
C ALA A 412 6.02 -23.72 -6.93
N VAL A 413 5.82 -22.89 -5.91
CA VAL A 413 6.42 -21.54 -5.79
C VAL A 413 7.78 -21.62 -5.10
N THR A 414 8.05 -22.64 -4.28
CA THR A 414 9.36 -22.81 -3.62
C THR A 414 10.49 -23.19 -4.57
N ASP A 415 10.18 -23.90 -5.66
CA ASP A 415 11.13 -24.15 -6.77
C ASP A 415 11.37 -22.89 -7.64
N VAL A 416 10.53 -21.86 -7.47
CA VAL A 416 10.64 -20.58 -8.16
C VAL A 416 11.50 -19.63 -7.32
N ASP A 417 12.68 -20.10 -6.91
CA ASP A 417 13.71 -19.18 -6.47
C ASP A 417 14.37 -18.55 -7.71
N VAL A 418 13.65 -17.60 -8.33
CA VAL A 418 14.13 -16.77 -9.47
C VAL A 418 15.44 -16.04 -9.14
N TRP A 419 15.76 -16.00 -7.85
CA TRP A 419 16.91 -15.33 -7.25
C TRP A 419 18.04 -16.30 -6.88
N SER A 420 17.79 -17.61 -6.89
CA SER A 420 18.86 -18.59 -6.87
C SER A 420 19.54 -18.57 -8.24
N THR A 421 20.81 -18.15 -8.27
CA THR A 421 21.66 -18.36 -9.43
C THR A 421 21.63 -19.85 -9.76
N PRO A 422 21.23 -20.27 -10.98
CA PRO A 422 21.32 -21.66 -11.34
C PRO A 422 22.81 -22.03 -11.31
N THR A 423 23.19 -22.85 -10.35
CA THR A 423 24.49 -23.52 -10.34
C THR A 423 24.57 -24.35 -11.63
N LEU A 424 25.23 -23.79 -12.64
CA LEU A 424 25.52 -24.38 -13.95
C LEU A 424 26.40 -25.66 -13.87
N THR A 425 26.66 -26.17 -12.67
CA THR A 425 27.62 -27.24 -12.39
C THR A 425 27.06 -28.67 -12.49
N ALA A 426 25.75 -28.88 -12.63
CA ALA A 426 25.19 -30.24 -12.62
C ALA A 426 25.13 -30.95 -14.00
N ARG A 427 25.29 -30.23 -15.13
CA ARG A 427 25.15 -30.83 -16.48
C ARG A 427 26.45 -31.07 -17.24
N ALA A 428 27.59 -30.63 -16.72
CA ALA A 428 28.91 -30.90 -17.30
C ALA A 428 29.53 -32.23 -16.85
N ARG A 429 28.93 -32.92 -15.85
CA ARG A 429 29.53 -34.12 -15.24
C ARG A 429 28.97 -35.46 -15.72
N THR A 430 27.97 -35.46 -16.61
CA THR A 430 27.40 -36.68 -17.21
C THR A 430 27.79 -36.88 -18.68
N ALA A 431 28.63 -36.02 -19.25
CA ALA A 431 29.09 -36.13 -20.65
C ALA A 431 30.55 -36.63 -20.79
N GLY A 432 31.19 -37.10 -19.71
CA GLY A 432 32.61 -37.47 -19.70
C GLY A 432 32.91 -38.82 -19.04
N GLY A 433 31.98 -39.78 -19.09
CA GLY A 433 32.11 -41.07 -18.41
C GLY A 433 31.67 -42.26 -19.24
N GLU A 434 31.96 -42.26 -20.54
CA GLU A 434 32.01 -43.47 -21.38
C GLU A 434 33.15 -43.28 -22.40
N GLN A 435 34.37 -43.61 -21.98
CA GLN A 435 35.47 -44.09 -22.83
C GLN A 435 36.29 -45.09 -22.04
#